data_AF-A0AAI8X555-F1
#
_entry.id   AF-A0AAI8X555-F1
#
_cell.length_a   1.000
_cell.length_b   1.000
_cell.length_c   1.000
_cell.angle_alpha   90.00
_cell.angle_beta   90.00
_cell.angle_gamma   90.00
#
_symmetry.space_group_name_H-M   'P 1'
#
loop_
_entity.id
_entity.type
_entity.pdbx_description
1 polymer ?
#
loop_
_entity_poly.entity_id
_entity_poly.type
_entity_poly.pdbx_seq_one_letter_code
_entity_poly.pdbx_strand_id
1 'polypeptide(L)'
;MAPGTRPVRSRKWKSPKPFRAEPGRATLTADPDRCDMEVLAMRLSTRNQLRGTITEVELGTVMAVVKVTLDGGDQVVTSSVTRDAATDLGLEVGKPATVFIKSTEVTIGVD
;
A
#
# COMPACT_ATOMS: atom_id res chain seq x y z
N MET A 1 -51.34 30.11 29.53
CA MET A 1 -50.80 29.42 28.34
C MET A 1 -49.37 29.01 28.66
N ALA A 2 -49.19 27.80 29.19
CA ALA A 2 -47.91 27.33 29.74
C ALA A 2 -47.17 26.46 28.72
N PRO A 3 -45.85 26.63 28.51
CA PRO A 3 -45.08 25.76 27.63
C PRO A 3 -44.74 24.44 28.34
N GLY A 4 -45.23 23.33 27.78
CA GLY A 4 -44.97 21.98 28.28
C GLY A 4 -43.52 21.54 28.05
N THR A 5 -42.80 21.27 29.14
CA THR A 5 -41.49 20.65 29.13
C THR A 5 -41.64 19.14 28.87
N ARG A 6 -41.08 18.65 27.75
CA ARG A 6 -40.97 17.20 27.49
C ARG A 6 -39.73 16.66 28.21
N PRO A 7 -39.81 15.53 28.94
CA PRO A 7 -38.66 14.96 29.62
C PRO A 7 -37.69 14.33 28.60
N VAL A 8 -36.39 14.63 28.74
CA VAL A 8 -35.29 13.95 28.03
C VAL A 8 -35.25 12.50 28.49
N ARG A 9 -35.53 11.58 27.56
CA ARG A 9 -35.49 10.14 27.78
C ARG A 9 -34.03 9.70 27.79
N SER A 10 -33.51 9.32 28.96
CA SER A 10 -32.19 8.71 29.10
C SER A 10 -32.13 7.42 28.27
N ARG A 11 -31.35 7.45 27.17
CA ARG A 11 -30.99 6.23 26.45
C ARG A 11 -29.98 5.47 27.30
N LYS A 12 -30.47 4.50 28.08
CA LYS A 12 -29.63 3.50 28.75
C LYS A 12 -28.72 2.87 27.70
N TRP A 13 -27.42 3.14 27.80
CA TRP A 13 -26.38 2.43 27.09
C TRP A 13 -26.49 0.95 27.43
N LYS A 14 -26.89 0.11 26.46
CA LYS A 14 -26.89 -1.33 26.61
C LYS A 14 -25.49 -1.80 26.24
N SER A 15 -24.75 -2.26 27.24
CA SER A 15 -23.40 -2.80 27.09
C SER A 15 -23.36 -3.83 25.94
N PRO A 16 -22.35 -3.81 25.05
CA PRO A 16 -22.20 -4.86 24.06
C PRO A 16 -22.01 -6.19 24.78
N LYS A 17 -22.80 -7.20 24.42
CA LYS A 17 -22.71 -8.53 25.01
C LYS A 17 -21.33 -9.13 24.68
N PRO A 18 -20.64 -9.82 25.61
CA PRO A 18 -19.42 -10.53 25.27
C PRO A 18 -19.70 -11.55 24.16
N PHE A 19 -18.86 -11.55 23.14
CA PHE A 19 -18.91 -12.50 22.03
C PHE A 19 -18.74 -13.91 22.59
N ARG A 20 -19.83 -14.68 22.62
CA ARG A 20 -19.81 -16.07 23.06
C ARG A 20 -19.20 -16.88 21.91
N ALA A 21 -17.96 -17.32 22.09
CA ALA A 21 -17.32 -18.24 21.16
C ALA A 21 -18.13 -19.55 21.12
N GLU A 22 -18.56 -19.94 19.92
CA GLU A 22 -19.21 -21.22 19.67
C GLU A 22 -18.13 -22.30 19.49
N PRO A 23 -18.09 -23.34 20.35
CA PRO A 23 -17.15 -24.44 20.18
C PRO A 23 -17.69 -25.37 19.08
N GLY A 24 -17.06 -25.35 17.90
CA GLY A 24 -17.43 -26.31 16.84
C GLY A 24 -17.03 -26.01 15.40
N ARG A 25 -16.27 -24.95 15.08
CA ARG A 25 -15.85 -24.68 13.71
C ARG A 25 -14.37 -25.01 13.50
N ALA A 26 -14.17 -26.23 13.01
CA ALA A 26 -13.00 -26.78 12.30
C ALA A 26 -11.62 -26.32 12.80
N THR A 27 -10.94 -27.25 13.47
CA THR A 27 -9.48 -27.26 13.61
C THR A 27 -8.85 -27.10 12.23
N LEU A 28 -8.40 -25.90 11.89
CA LEU A 28 -7.44 -25.72 10.82
C LEU A 28 -6.12 -26.25 11.40
N THR A 29 -5.84 -27.53 11.18
CA THR A 29 -4.48 -28.03 11.32
C THR A 29 -3.63 -27.17 10.41
N ALA A 30 -2.81 -26.32 11.02
CA ALA A 30 -1.76 -25.61 10.30
C ALA A 30 -0.77 -26.68 9.83
N ASP A 31 -0.93 -27.14 8.59
CA ASP A 31 0.07 -27.97 7.93
C ASP A 31 1.33 -27.11 7.73
N PRO A 32 2.47 -27.46 8.37
CA PRO A 32 3.70 -26.69 8.29
C PRO A 32 4.40 -26.82 6.93
N ASP A 33 3.96 -27.74 6.07
CA ASP A 33 4.59 -28.06 4.78
C ASP A 33 3.96 -27.34 3.59
N ARG A 34 2.95 -26.51 3.82
CA ARG A 34 2.41 -25.61 2.80
C ARG A 34 3.18 -24.30 2.81
N CYS A 35 4.45 -24.35 2.40
CA CYS A 35 5.12 -23.17 1.86
C CYS A 35 4.47 -22.85 0.50
N ASP A 36 3.24 -22.35 0.52
CA ASP A 36 2.78 -21.51 -0.57
C ASP A 36 3.83 -20.41 -0.66
N MET A 37 4.59 -20.39 -1.76
CA MET A 37 5.58 -19.37 -2.09
C MET A 37 4.85 -18.05 -2.38
N GLU A 38 4.06 -17.58 -1.43
CA GLU A 38 3.63 -16.20 -1.32
C GLU A 38 4.89 -15.46 -0.89
N VAL A 39 5.71 -15.10 -1.89
CA VAL A 39 6.77 -14.10 -1.80
C VAL A 39 6.34 -13.09 -0.76
N LEU A 40 7.07 -12.96 0.35
CA LEU A 40 6.84 -11.99 1.44
C LEU A 40 6.33 -10.67 0.86
N ALA A 41 5.02 -10.56 0.70
CA ALA A 41 4.45 -9.52 -0.13
C ALA A 41 4.45 -8.28 0.75
N MET A 42 5.31 -7.31 0.43
CA MET A 42 5.33 -6.04 1.13
C MET A 42 3.94 -5.41 1.07
N ARG A 43 3.26 -5.38 2.21
CA ARG A 43 1.93 -4.75 2.35
C ARG A 43 2.12 -3.24 2.44
N LEU A 44 2.24 -2.59 1.28
CA LEU A 44 2.34 -1.14 1.17
C LEU A 44 0.93 -0.53 1.06
N SER A 45 0.71 0.63 1.70
CA SER A 45 -0.52 1.41 1.55
C SER A 45 -0.62 2.07 0.16
N THR A 46 0.49 2.08 -0.58
CA THR A 46 0.59 2.59 -1.93
C THR A 46 -0.18 1.71 -2.90
N ARG A 47 -1.33 2.22 -3.37
CA ARG A 47 -2.23 1.48 -4.29
C ARG A 47 -1.80 1.56 -5.75
N ASN A 48 -1.12 2.63 -6.16
CA ASN A 48 -0.63 2.75 -7.53
C ASN A 48 0.75 2.09 -7.61
N GLN A 49 0.77 0.88 -8.18
CA GLN A 49 1.96 0.08 -8.37
C GLN A 49 2.13 -0.13 -9.87
N LEU A 50 3.13 0.51 -10.45
CA LEU A 50 3.40 0.43 -11.89
C LEU A 50 4.62 -0.45 -12.08
N ARG A 51 4.43 -1.58 -12.76
CA ARG A 51 5.52 -2.52 -13.06
C ARG A 51 6.25 -2.06 -14.32
N GLY A 52 7.56 -2.27 -14.34
CA GLY A 52 8.40 -1.88 -15.45
C GLY A 52 9.83 -2.36 -15.32
N THR A 53 10.67 -1.88 -16.23
CA THR A 53 12.11 -2.17 -16.28
C THR A 53 12.89 -0.86 -16.18
N ILE A 54 13.95 -0.86 -15.36
CA ILE A 54 14.84 0.30 -15.24
C ILE A 54 15.61 0.45 -16.55
N THR A 55 15.50 1.61 -17.20
CA THR A 55 16.21 1.91 -18.45
C THR A 55 17.41 2.81 -18.26
N GLU A 56 17.40 3.64 -17.22
CA GLU A 56 18.48 4.57 -16.93
C GLU A 56 18.60 4.82 -15.43
N VAL A 57 19.83 4.90 -14.92
CA VAL A 57 20.14 5.28 -13.54
C VAL A 57 21.27 6.31 -13.60
N GLU A 58 20.96 7.55 -13.25
CA GLU A 58 21.92 8.64 -13.15
C GLU A 58 22.22 8.90 -11.68
N LEU A 59 23.43 8.57 -11.24
CA LEU A 59 23.88 8.77 -9.86
C LEU A 59 24.58 10.13 -9.73
N GLY A 60 23.89 11.13 -9.18
CA GLY A 60 24.49 12.40 -8.78
C GLY A 60 25.20 12.32 -7.43
N THR A 61 25.71 13.46 -6.95
CA THR A 61 26.45 13.53 -5.67
C THR A 61 25.55 13.25 -4.46
N VAL A 62 24.30 13.69 -4.49
CA VAL A 62 23.33 13.58 -3.38
C VAL A 62 22.05 12.89 -3.81
N MET A 63 21.57 13.22 -5.00
CA MET A 63 20.36 12.65 -5.61
C MET A 63 20.73 11.73 -6.76
N ALA A 64 19.85 10.79 -7.05
CA ALA A 64 19.89 9.92 -8.19
C ALA A 64 18.57 10.04 -8.96
N VAL A 65 18.67 10.05 -10.28
CA VAL A 65 17.53 10.02 -11.18
C VAL A 65 17.41 8.63 -11.78
N VAL A 66 16.23 8.02 -11.66
CA VAL A 66 15.96 6.67 -12.15
C VAL A 66 14.81 6.73 -13.14
N LYS A 67 15.02 6.20 -14.34
CA LYS A 67 13.99 6.07 -15.35
C LYS A 67 13.54 4.63 -15.46
N VAL A 68 12.23 4.42 -15.39
CA VAL A 68 11.59 3.12 -15.48
C VAL A 68 10.61 3.15 -16.63
N THR A 69 10.81 2.26 -17.61
CA THR A 69 9.83 2.03 -18.67
C THR A 69 8.78 1.05 -18.17
N LEU A 70 7.51 1.46 -18.22
CA LEU A 70 6.40 0.66 -17.73
C LEU A 70 6.06 -0.48 -18.68
N ASP A 71 5.56 -1.58 -18.12
CA ASP A 71 5.06 -2.70 -18.90
C ASP A 71 3.77 -2.27 -19.66
N GLY A 72 3.65 -2.67 -20.93
CA GLY A 72 2.46 -2.38 -21.74
C GLY A 72 2.53 -1.12 -22.62
N GLY A 73 3.71 -0.49 -22.74
CA GLY A 73 3.96 0.58 -23.70
C GLY A 73 5.33 1.24 -23.53
N ASP A 74 5.57 2.36 -24.22
CA ASP A 74 6.83 3.13 -24.14
C ASP A 74 6.77 4.25 -23.08
N GLN A 75 5.88 4.12 -22.09
CA GLN A 75 5.71 5.14 -21.06
C GLN A 75 6.88 5.07 -20.07
N VAL A 76 7.55 6.20 -19.84
CA VAL A 76 8.69 6.29 -18.93
C VAL A 76 8.30 7.09 -17.69
N VAL A 77 8.47 6.50 -16.51
CA VAL A 77 8.37 7.19 -15.24
C VAL A 77 9.76 7.57 -14.77
N THR A 78 9.95 8.85 -14.44
CA THR A 78 11.19 9.36 -13.86
C THR A 78 11.00 9.56 -12.37
N SER A 79 11.87 8.96 -11.57
CA SER A 79 11.91 9.11 -10.12
C SER A 79 13.19 9.79 -9.68
N SER A 80 13.11 10.64 -8.65
CA SER A 80 14.26 11.21 -7.97
C SER A 80 14.33 10.62 -6.57
N VAL A 81 15.45 9.94 -6.28
CA VAL A 81 15.71 9.28 -5.00
C VAL A 81 17.09 9.70 -4.48
N THR A 82 17.39 9.49 -3.21
CA THR A 82 18.73 9.79 -2.70
C THR A 82 19.75 8.79 -3.26
N ARG A 83 21.00 9.23 -3.41
CA ARG A 83 22.10 8.39 -3.90
C ARG A 83 22.27 7.12 -3.05
N ASP A 84 22.20 7.28 -1.73
CA ASP A 84 22.35 6.16 -0.79
C ASP A 84 21.22 5.15 -0.97
N ALA A 85 19.97 5.60 -1.08
CA ALA A 85 18.83 4.72 -1.31
C ALA A 85 18.93 3.97 -2.65
N ALA A 86 19.37 4.65 -3.73
CA ALA A 86 19.56 4.00 -5.02
C ALA A 86 20.64 2.91 -4.98
N THR A 87 21.71 3.15 -4.22
CA THR A 87 22.82 2.20 -4.03
C THR A 87 22.39 1.02 -3.15
N ASP A 88 21.73 1.29 -2.03
CA ASP A 88 21.25 0.28 -1.08
C ASP A 88 20.20 -0.65 -1.71
N LEU A 89 19.33 -0.10 -2.56
CA LEU A 89 18.34 -0.87 -3.32
C LEU A 89 18.95 -1.63 -4.51
N GLY A 90 20.23 -1.38 -4.85
CA GLY A 90 20.90 -2.01 -5.98
C GLY A 90 20.21 -1.70 -7.32
N LEU A 91 19.74 -0.46 -7.50
CA LEU A 91 19.07 -0.04 -8.72
C LEU A 91 20.06 -0.04 -9.89
N GLU A 92 19.79 -0.85 -10.89
CA GLU A 92 20.64 -1.01 -12.07
C GLU A 92 19.77 -1.11 -13.32
N VAL A 93 20.35 -0.66 -14.44
CA VAL A 93 19.70 -0.74 -15.76
C VAL A 93 19.43 -2.21 -16.12
N GLY A 94 18.24 -2.49 -16.63
CA GLY A 94 17.77 -3.81 -17.03
C GLY A 94 17.10 -4.63 -15.93
N LYS A 95 17.09 -4.15 -14.67
CA LYS A 95 16.38 -4.85 -13.59
C LYS A 95 14.87 -4.57 -13.64
N PRO A 96 14.03 -5.57 -13.31
CA PRO A 96 12.61 -5.36 -13.10
C PRO A 96 12.42 -4.49 -11.85
N ALA A 97 11.55 -3.49 -11.95
CA ALA A 97 11.23 -2.57 -10.87
C ALA A 97 9.71 -2.35 -10.77
N THR A 98 9.25 -2.04 -9.56
CA THR A 98 7.89 -1.58 -9.33
C THR A 98 7.94 -0.16 -8.80
N VAL A 99 7.32 0.76 -9.52
CA VAL A 99 7.18 2.15 -9.11
C VAL A 99 5.97 2.26 -8.20
N PHE A 100 6.19 2.75 -6.98
CA PHE A 100 5.15 2.97 -5.99
C PHE A 100 4.79 4.45 -5.93
N ILE A 101 3.57 4.81 -6.34
CA ILE A 101 3.08 6.20 -6.29
C ILE A 101 1.94 6.32 -5.30
N LYS A 102 2.16 7.04 -4.21
CA LYS A 102 1.14 7.24 -3.17
C LYS A 102 -0.08 7.96 -3.77
N SER A 103 -1.27 7.43 -3.51
CA SER A 103 -2.50 7.93 -4.14
C SER A 103 -2.84 9.39 -3.85
N THR A 104 -2.37 9.93 -2.72
CA THR A 104 -2.60 11.33 -2.33
C THR A 104 -1.68 12.33 -3.03
N GLU A 105 -0.63 11.86 -3.70
CA GLU A 105 0.40 12.70 -4.34
C GLU A 105 0.27 12.67 -5.88
N VAL A 106 -0.79 12.04 -6.40
CA VAL A 106 -1.12 12.03 -7.83
C VAL A 106 -2.02 13.22 -8.16
N THR A 107 -1.66 13.97 -9.19
CA THR A 107 -2.49 15.06 -9.73
C THR A 107 -3.03 14.65 -11.10
N ILE A 108 -4.31 14.97 -11.36
CA ILE A 108 -4.97 14.73 -12.65
C ILE A 108 -5.28 16.09 -13.28
N GLY A 109 -4.91 16.26 -14.55
CA GLY A 109 -5.28 17.41 -15.36
C GLY A 109 -6.05 16.96 -16.60
N VAL A 110 -7.03 17.76 -17.02
CA VAL A 110 -7.74 17.64 -18.29
C VAL A 110 -7.63 18.98 -19.01
N ASP A 111 -7.61 18.96 -20.34
CA ASP A 111 -7.66 20.15 -21.20
C ASP A 111 -9.13 20.47 -21.57
#